data_AF-A0AA51YCH6-F1
#
_entry.id   AF-A0AA51YCH6-F1
#
_cell.length_a   1.000
_cell.length_b   1.000
_cell.length_c   1.000
_cell.angle_alpha   90.00
_cell.angle_beta   90.00
_cell.angle_gamma   90.00
#
_symmetry.space_group_name_H-M   'P 1'
#
loop_
_entity.id
_entity.type
_entity.pdbx_description
1 polymer ?
#
loop_
_entity_poly.entity_id
_entity_poly.type
_entity_poly.pdbx_seq_one_letter_code
_entity_poly.pdbx_strand_id
1 'polypeptide(L)'
;MANAEQTFRAKAPGIMAQLVRDFPITPEDAAAIVGNLGHESLGFTAMQEFKPVVAGSRGGWGWAQWTGPRRRAFEAYCARTGKDPASDEANYAYLFLELKGIEGTEGKAIGKLKAAKGLDAKVEAFEKAFLRAGVKHYNSRKQWACIAMDEFRKTLAGGIPIPDPTPVPDGAKAPPKVNWPATIIFAALALAGAFYILTR
;
A
#
# COMPACT_ATOMS: atom_id res chain seq x y z
N MET A 1 15.31 -14.13 12.62
CA MET A 1 15.50 -12.98 11.70
C MET A 1 16.00 -13.40 10.31
N ALA A 2 16.80 -14.47 10.16
CA ALA A 2 17.27 -14.94 8.84
C ALA A 2 16.14 -15.19 7.80
N ASN A 3 14.95 -15.61 8.23
CA ASN A 3 13.83 -15.91 7.33
C ASN A 3 13.16 -14.67 6.71
N ALA A 4 13.02 -13.56 7.45
CA ALA A 4 12.29 -12.38 6.98
C ALA A 4 13.05 -11.64 5.88
N GLU A 5 14.34 -11.39 6.09
CA GLU A 5 15.17 -10.72 5.09
C GLU A 5 15.35 -11.58 3.84
N GLN A 6 15.57 -12.90 4.01
CA GLN A 6 15.67 -13.83 2.88
C GLN A 6 14.38 -13.85 2.05
N THR A 7 13.21 -13.96 2.70
CA THR A 7 11.91 -13.92 2.03
C THR A 7 11.72 -12.60 1.28
N PHE A 8 12.05 -11.48 1.91
CA PHE A 8 11.94 -10.17 1.29
C PHE A 8 12.86 -10.03 0.08
N ARG A 9 14.14 -10.44 0.18
CA ARG A 9 15.11 -10.40 -0.92
C ARG A 9 14.64 -11.22 -2.12
N ALA A 10 14.01 -12.37 -1.88
CA ALA A 10 13.47 -13.22 -2.93
C ALA A 10 12.25 -12.59 -3.64
N LYS A 11 11.35 -11.93 -2.90
CA LYS A 11 10.08 -11.41 -3.43
C LYS A 11 10.17 -9.98 -4.00
N ALA A 12 10.96 -9.11 -3.37
CA ALA A 12 10.97 -7.68 -3.65
C ALA A 12 11.24 -7.34 -5.13
N PRO A 13 12.20 -7.97 -5.85
CA PRO A 13 12.46 -7.64 -7.25
C PRO A 13 11.26 -7.88 -8.18
N GLY A 14 10.54 -8.99 -7.98
CA GLY A 14 9.33 -9.31 -8.74
C GLY A 14 8.21 -8.30 -8.50
N ILE A 15 7.95 -7.97 -7.24
CA ILE A 15 6.94 -6.97 -6.87
C ILE A 15 7.29 -5.58 -7.44
N MET A 16 8.57 -5.19 -7.36
CA MET A 16 9.04 -3.93 -7.96
C MET A 16 8.83 -3.90 -9.47
N ALA A 17 9.13 -5.00 -10.17
CA ALA A 17 8.91 -5.10 -11.61
C ALA A 17 7.42 -4.96 -11.97
N GLN A 18 6.53 -5.57 -11.18
CA GLN A 18 5.08 -5.39 -11.35
C GLN A 18 4.68 -3.92 -11.19
N LEU A 19 5.15 -3.25 -10.13
CA LEU A 19 4.84 -1.84 -9.89
C LEU A 19 5.36 -0.91 -11.01
N VAL A 20 6.59 -1.13 -11.50
CA VAL A 20 7.16 -0.34 -12.61
C VAL A 20 6.43 -0.58 -13.92
N ARG A 21 5.95 -1.80 -14.18
CA ARG A 21 5.12 -2.10 -15.35
C ARG A 21 3.75 -1.42 -15.26
N ASP A 22 3.11 -1.52 -14.10
CA ASP A 22 1.70 -1.17 -13.93
C ASP A 22 1.48 0.32 -13.63
N PHE A 23 2.52 1.04 -13.20
CA PHE A 23 2.47 2.45 -12.85
C PHE A 23 3.58 3.24 -13.55
N PRO A 24 3.34 4.52 -13.91
CA PRO A 24 4.36 5.38 -14.50
C PRO A 24 5.34 5.89 -13.42
N ILE A 25 6.11 4.98 -12.85
CA ILE A 25 7.05 5.19 -11.74
C ILE A 25 8.42 4.58 -12.04
N THR A 26 9.45 5.04 -11.33
CA THR A 26 10.82 4.51 -11.46
C THR A 26 11.04 3.29 -10.56
N PRO A 27 12.12 2.51 -10.75
CA PRO A 27 12.53 1.50 -9.79
C PRO A 27 12.77 2.07 -8.37
N GLU A 28 13.26 3.30 -8.25
CA GLU A 28 13.45 3.94 -6.94
C GLU A 28 12.11 4.22 -6.24
N ASP A 29 11.08 4.65 -6.99
CA ASP A 29 9.72 4.79 -6.48
C ASP A 29 9.15 3.44 -6.04
N ALA A 30 9.33 2.39 -6.85
CA ALA A 30 8.87 1.04 -6.53
C ALA A 30 9.57 0.49 -5.27
N ALA A 31 10.88 0.70 -5.13
CA ALA A 31 11.63 0.33 -3.94
C ALA A 31 11.10 1.03 -2.68
N ALA A 32 10.70 2.30 -2.78
CA ALA A 32 10.10 3.04 -1.66
C ALA A 32 8.74 2.48 -1.23
N ILE A 33 7.91 2.04 -2.18
CA ILE A 33 6.64 1.34 -1.90
C ILE A 33 6.94 0.00 -1.21
N VAL A 34 7.78 -0.83 -1.83
CA VAL A 34 8.09 -2.19 -1.35
C VAL A 34 8.80 -2.17 -0.01
N GLY A 35 9.68 -1.19 0.25
CA GLY A 35 10.33 -1.00 1.54
C GLY A 35 9.36 -0.69 2.69
N ASN A 36 8.32 0.11 2.39
CA ASN A 36 7.23 0.32 3.34
C ASN A 36 6.47 -0.97 3.66
N LEU A 37 6.12 -1.75 2.63
CA LEU A 37 5.42 -3.03 2.80
C LEU A 37 6.27 -4.07 3.54
N GLY A 38 7.59 -4.07 3.31
CA GLY A 38 8.54 -4.90 4.03
C GLY A 38 8.54 -4.62 5.53
N HIS A 39 8.41 -3.35 5.93
CA HIS A 39 8.25 -3.01 7.34
C HIS A 39 6.91 -3.49 7.90
N GLU A 40 5.79 -3.21 7.22
CA GLU A 40 4.44 -3.58 7.66
C GLU A 40 4.28 -5.09 7.88
N SER A 41 4.88 -5.89 7.02
CA SER A 41 4.65 -7.34 6.95
C SER A 41 5.82 -8.19 7.45
N LEU A 42 6.80 -7.58 8.13
CA LEU A 42 8.03 -8.24 8.55
C LEU A 42 8.71 -9.01 7.40
N GLY A 43 8.97 -8.32 6.29
CA GLY A 43 9.54 -8.92 5.08
C GLY A 43 8.62 -9.95 4.41
N PHE A 44 7.31 -9.70 4.40
CA PHE A 44 6.27 -10.59 3.87
C PHE A 44 6.11 -11.92 4.61
N THR A 45 6.54 -12.00 5.87
CA THR A 45 6.41 -13.21 6.71
C THR A 45 5.31 -13.12 7.77
N ALA A 46 4.79 -11.92 8.04
CA ALA A 46 3.70 -11.68 8.97
C ALA A 46 2.55 -10.99 8.24
N MET A 47 1.47 -11.73 7.96
CA MET A 47 0.27 -11.19 7.32
C MET A 47 -0.79 -10.71 8.31
N GLN A 48 -0.73 -11.13 9.58
CA GLN A 48 -1.72 -10.81 10.59
C GLN A 48 -1.07 -9.96 11.67
N GLU A 49 -1.72 -8.87 12.07
CA GLU A 49 -1.26 -8.06 13.20
C GLU A 49 -1.19 -8.89 14.48
N PHE A 50 -0.05 -8.83 15.18
CA PHE A 50 0.20 -9.63 16.39
C PHE A 50 -0.60 -9.16 17.61
N LYS A 51 -0.77 -7.85 17.79
CA LYS A 51 -1.40 -7.25 18.98
C LYS A 51 -2.28 -6.05 18.60
N PRO A 52 -3.52 -6.30 18.13
CA PRO A 52 -4.46 -5.23 17.81
C PRO A 52 -4.70 -4.32 19.01
N VAL A 53 -4.50 -3.01 18.83
CA VAL A 53 -4.68 -2.02 19.90
C VAL A 53 -6.15 -1.74 20.24
N VAL A 54 -7.06 -2.01 19.31
CA VAL A 54 -8.51 -1.82 19.49
C VAL A 54 -9.12 -3.12 20.00
N ALA A 55 -9.70 -3.10 21.20
CA ALA A 55 -10.37 -4.27 21.78
C ALA A 55 -11.45 -4.83 20.84
N GLY A 56 -11.46 -6.14 20.63
CA GLY A 56 -12.38 -6.82 19.71
C GLY A 56 -12.05 -6.64 18.22
N SER A 57 -11.02 -5.85 17.87
CA SER A 57 -10.54 -5.75 16.49
C SER A 57 -9.77 -7.00 16.08
N ARG A 58 -9.95 -7.41 14.83
CA ARG A 58 -9.11 -8.45 14.21
C ARG A 58 -7.70 -7.92 13.87
N GLY A 59 -7.47 -6.61 13.97
CA GLY A 59 -6.22 -5.96 13.58
C GLY A 59 -6.03 -5.87 12.08
N GLY A 60 -4.82 -5.50 11.68
CA GLY A 60 -4.40 -5.40 10.29
C GLY A 60 -4.16 -6.76 9.64
N TRP A 61 -4.35 -6.81 8.31
CA TRP A 61 -4.04 -7.98 7.49
C TRP A 61 -3.30 -7.62 6.20
N GLY A 62 -2.47 -8.53 5.70
CA GLY A 62 -1.79 -8.46 4.41
C GLY A 62 -0.54 -7.58 4.40
N TRP A 63 0.07 -7.43 3.23
CA TRP A 63 1.34 -6.71 3.04
C TRP A 63 1.32 -5.28 3.57
N ALA A 64 0.20 -4.58 3.41
CA ALA A 64 0.05 -3.19 3.83
C ALA A 64 -0.57 -3.06 5.23
N GLN A 65 -0.76 -4.18 5.95
CA GLN A 65 -1.45 -4.23 7.23
C GLN A 65 -2.80 -3.47 7.18
N TRP A 66 -3.62 -3.76 6.16
CA TRP A 66 -4.94 -3.14 6.01
C TRP A 66 -5.76 -3.37 7.27
N THR A 67 -6.21 -2.29 7.91
CA THR A 67 -6.97 -2.30 9.16
C THR A 67 -8.40 -1.80 8.95
N GLY A 68 -9.30 -2.20 9.85
CA GLY A 68 -10.67 -1.67 9.89
C GLY A 68 -11.42 -1.80 8.55
N PRO A 69 -11.99 -0.70 8.00
CA PRO A 69 -12.69 -0.74 6.71
C PRO A 69 -11.83 -1.25 5.55
N ARG A 70 -10.53 -0.90 5.50
CA ARG A 70 -9.63 -1.35 4.42
C ARG A 70 -9.41 -2.86 4.48
N ARG A 71 -9.32 -3.46 5.68
CA ARG A 71 -9.26 -4.92 5.84
C ARG A 71 -10.49 -5.60 5.26
N ARG A 72 -11.69 -5.11 5.62
CA ARG A 72 -12.95 -5.69 5.14
C ARG A 72 -13.07 -5.61 3.63
N ALA A 73 -12.63 -4.50 3.04
CA ALA A 73 -12.60 -4.34 1.59
C ALA A 73 -11.62 -5.31 0.92
N PHE A 74 -10.42 -5.50 1.48
CA PHE A 74 -9.47 -6.52 1.00
C PHE A 74 -10.04 -7.95 1.09
N GLU A 75 -10.64 -8.31 2.22
CA GLU A 75 -11.24 -9.64 2.42
C GLU A 75 -12.43 -9.87 1.49
N ALA A 76 -13.26 -8.85 1.26
CA ALA A 76 -14.35 -8.90 0.29
C ALA A 76 -13.83 -9.05 -1.15
N TYR A 77 -12.74 -8.35 -1.50
CA TYR A 77 -12.04 -8.52 -2.77
C TYR A 77 -11.57 -9.97 -2.97
N CYS A 78 -10.93 -10.55 -1.96
CA CYS A 78 -10.46 -11.93 -2.02
C CYS A 78 -11.63 -12.90 -2.17
N ALA A 79 -12.69 -12.74 -1.36
CA ALA A 79 -13.89 -13.58 -1.42
C ALA A 79 -14.58 -13.52 -2.79
N ARG A 80 -14.75 -12.32 -3.38
CA ARG A 80 -15.42 -12.16 -4.68
C ARG A 80 -14.59 -12.61 -5.88
N THR A 81 -13.28 -12.78 -5.70
CA THR A 81 -12.35 -13.21 -6.77
C THR A 81 -11.81 -14.63 -6.57
N GLY A 82 -12.15 -15.30 -5.47
CA GLY A 82 -11.64 -16.63 -5.13
C GLY A 82 -10.15 -16.65 -4.80
N LYS A 83 -9.54 -15.49 -4.53
CA LYS A 83 -8.11 -15.39 -4.22
C LYS A 83 -7.84 -15.70 -2.76
N ASP A 84 -6.73 -16.38 -2.49
CA ASP A 84 -6.23 -16.58 -1.13
C ASP A 84 -5.70 -15.23 -0.57
N PRO A 85 -6.28 -14.70 0.54
CA PRO A 85 -5.82 -13.46 1.16
C PRO A 85 -4.36 -13.48 1.64
N ALA A 86 -3.73 -14.66 1.76
CA ALA A 86 -2.32 -14.80 2.12
C ALA A 86 -1.38 -14.83 0.90
N SER A 87 -1.92 -14.95 -0.32
CA SER A 87 -1.12 -15.04 -1.54
C SER A 87 -0.52 -13.69 -1.96
N ASP A 88 0.65 -13.74 -2.58
CA ASP A 88 1.30 -12.55 -3.15
C ASP A 88 0.43 -11.92 -4.25
N GLU A 89 -0.29 -12.74 -5.01
CA GLU A 89 -1.22 -12.30 -6.04
C GLU A 89 -2.37 -11.45 -5.47
N ALA A 90 -3.03 -11.92 -4.39
CA ALA A 90 -4.12 -11.18 -3.77
C ALA A 90 -3.64 -9.83 -3.21
N ASN A 91 -2.51 -9.86 -2.49
CA ASN A 91 -1.95 -8.67 -1.86
C ASN A 91 -1.52 -7.63 -2.92
N TYR A 92 -0.84 -8.05 -3.98
CA TYR A 92 -0.47 -7.15 -5.06
C TYR A 92 -1.70 -6.61 -5.79
N ALA A 93 -2.67 -7.46 -6.14
CA ALA A 93 -3.82 -7.04 -6.90
C ALA A 93 -4.68 -6.01 -6.15
N TYR A 94 -4.87 -6.17 -4.84
CA TYR A 94 -5.61 -5.19 -4.04
C TYR A 94 -4.81 -3.91 -3.82
N LEU A 95 -3.50 -4.00 -3.59
CA LEU A 95 -2.61 -2.82 -3.57
C LEU A 95 -2.72 -2.02 -4.89
N PHE A 96 -2.71 -2.73 -6.03
CA PHE A 96 -2.89 -2.12 -7.34
C PHE A 96 -4.22 -1.37 -7.44
N LEU A 97 -5.33 -1.97 -7.01
CA LEU A 97 -6.66 -1.34 -7.03
C LEU A 97 -6.71 -0.06 -6.19
N GLU A 98 -6.10 -0.07 -5.01
CA GLU A 98 -6.01 1.12 -4.14
C GLU A 98 -5.14 2.22 -4.76
N LEU A 99 -3.96 1.86 -5.30
CA LEU A 99 -3.03 2.81 -5.90
C LEU A 99 -3.52 3.37 -7.25
N LYS A 100 -4.40 2.65 -7.95
CA LYS A 100 -5.12 3.19 -9.12
C LYS A 100 -6.33 4.04 -8.74
N GLY A 101 -6.75 4.02 -7.46
CA GLY A 101 -7.99 4.65 -7.01
C GLY A 101 -9.25 3.99 -7.54
N ILE A 102 -9.18 2.69 -7.90
CA ILE A 102 -10.32 1.90 -8.36
C ILE A 102 -11.13 1.41 -7.16
N GLU A 103 -10.46 0.93 -6.11
CA GLU A 103 -11.07 0.62 -4.82
C GLU A 103 -10.38 1.43 -3.72
N GLY A 104 -11.13 2.22 -2.96
CA GLY A 104 -10.55 3.14 -1.97
C GLY A 104 -10.06 4.46 -2.56
N THR A 105 -9.36 5.25 -1.75
CA THR A 105 -9.00 6.66 -2.08
C THR A 105 -7.49 6.91 -2.13
N GLU A 106 -6.70 5.85 -2.25
CA GLU A 106 -5.25 5.89 -2.03
C GLU A 106 -4.43 6.26 -3.27
N GLY A 107 -5.06 6.46 -4.44
CA GLY A 107 -4.35 6.74 -5.69
C GLY A 107 -3.50 8.02 -5.69
N LYS A 108 -3.78 8.95 -4.78
CA LYS A 108 -2.95 10.16 -4.58
C LYS A 108 -1.53 9.82 -4.06
N ALA A 109 -1.33 8.65 -3.45
CA ALA A 109 -0.04 8.23 -2.92
C ALA A 109 1.05 8.17 -3.99
N ILE A 110 0.72 7.70 -5.21
CA ILE A 110 1.67 7.67 -6.33
C ILE A 110 2.15 9.07 -6.69
N GLY A 111 1.25 10.05 -6.75
CA GLY A 111 1.61 11.44 -7.03
C GLY A 111 2.52 12.04 -5.96
N LYS A 112 2.22 11.78 -4.68
CA LYS A 112 3.03 12.26 -3.54
C LYS A 112 4.43 11.62 -3.53
N LEU A 113 4.51 10.32 -3.79
CA LEU A 113 5.75 9.57 -3.92
C LEU A 113 6.63 10.14 -5.04
N LYS A 114 6.08 10.32 -6.24
CA LYS A 114 6.82 10.83 -7.40
C LYS A 114 7.38 12.24 -7.18
N ALA A 115 6.66 13.08 -6.43
CA ALA A 115 7.09 14.45 -6.12
C ALA A 115 8.28 14.51 -5.14
N ALA A 116 8.49 13.45 -4.35
CA ALA A 116 9.62 13.37 -3.43
C ALA A 116 10.93 13.02 -4.16
N LYS A 117 12.05 13.54 -3.67
CA LYS A 117 13.39 13.36 -4.25
C LYS A 117 14.26 12.47 -3.38
N GLY A 118 14.83 11.43 -3.97
CA GLY A 118 15.65 10.44 -3.27
C GLY A 118 14.82 9.39 -2.55
N LEU A 119 15.38 8.20 -2.43
CA LEU A 119 14.74 7.00 -1.90
C LEU A 119 14.12 7.22 -0.51
N ASP A 120 14.86 7.86 0.39
CA ASP A 120 14.41 8.16 1.75
C ASP A 120 13.16 9.03 1.80
N ALA A 121 13.15 10.15 1.05
CA ALA A 121 12.01 11.05 1.01
C ALA A 121 10.81 10.39 0.34
N LYS A 122 11.04 9.53 -0.64
CA LYS A 122 10.03 8.71 -1.31
C LYS A 122 9.39 7.71 -0.35
N VAL A 123 10.19 7.02 0.48
CA VAL A 123 9.70 6.12 1.54
C VAL A 123 8.78 6.87 2.49
N GLU A 124 9.20 8.05 2.96
CA GLU A 124 8.40 8.87 3.87
C GLU A 124 7.13 9.41 3.19
N ALA A 125 7.22 9.85 1.93
CA ALA A 125 6.08 10.37 1.19
C ALA A 125 5.01 9.30 0.98
N PHE A 126 5.41 8.07 0.65
CA PHE A 126 4.47 6.95 0.52
C PHE A 126 3.87 6.56 1.87
N GLU A 127 4.68 6.47 2.92
CA GLU A 127 4.19 6.21 4.29
C GLU A 127 3.11 7.20 4.68
N LYS A 128 3.39 8.51 4.55
CA LYS A 128 2.47 9.59 4.94
C LYS A 128 1.21 9.62 4.08
N ALA A 129 1.32 9.20 2.82
CA ALA A 129 0.21 9.27 1.88
C ALA A 129 -0.67 8.02 1.86
N PHE A 130 -0.12 6.82 2.09
CA PHE A 130 -0.83 5.54 1.92
C PHE A 130 -1.07 4.77 3.23
N LEU A 131 -0.03 4.63 4.06
CA LEU A 131 -0.08 3.80 5.27
C LEU A 131 -0.56 4.57 6.49
N ARG A 132 -0.05 5.80 6.66
CA ARG A 132 -0.39 6.71 7.76
C ARG A 132 -0.26 6.02 9.13
N ALA A 133 0.84 5.29 9.33
CA ALA A 133 1.10 4.56 10.57
C ALA A 133 1.22 5.53 11.75
N GLY A 134 0.77 5.12 12.94
CA GLY A 134 0.92 5.94 14.15
C GLY A 134 2.40 6.14 14.52
N VAL A 135 3.16 5.05 14.59
CA VAL A 135 4.62 5.07 14.76
C VAL A 135 5.28 4.78 13.42
N LYS A 136 6.17 5.68 13.01
CA LYS A 136 6.65 5.72 11.63
C LYS A 136 7.75 4.72 11.30
N HIS A 137 8.64 4.39 12.24
CA HIS A 137 9.75 3.45 12.00
C HIS A 137 10.54 3.68 10.70
N TYR A 138 10.81 4.94 10.34
CA TYR A 138 11.43 5.28 9.05
C TYR A 138 12.77 4.57 8.81
N ASN A 139 13.60 4.38 9.84
CA ASN A 139 14.87 3.66 9.69
C ASN A 139 14.67 2.24 9.15
N SER A 140 13.68 1.50 9.66
CA SER A 140 13.37 0.15 9.19
C SER A 140 12.81 0.17 7.76
N ARG A 141 11.88 1.07 7.45
CA ARG A 141 11.29 1.20 6.11
C ARG A 141 12.36 1.54 5.05
N LYS A 142 13.28 2.45 5.39
CA LYS A 142 14.40 2.86 4.53
C LYS A 142 15.38 1.72 4.32
N GLN A 143 15.71 0.97 5.37
CA GLN A 143 16.55 -0.23 5.25
C GLN A 143 15.93 -1.26 4.29
N TRP A 144 14.62 -1.55 4.41
CA TRP A 144 13.93 -2.43 3.48
C TRP A 144 13.91 -1.89 2.04
N ALA A 145 13.74 -0.57 1.86
CA ALA A 145 13.79 0.05 0.55
C ALA A 145 15.18 -0.07 -0.11
N CYS A 146 16.26 0.11 0.67
CA CYS A 146 17.63 -0.12 0.18
C CYS A 146 17.83 -1.58 -0.24
N ILE A 147 17.40 -2.54 0.58
CA ILE A 147 17.48 -3.97 0.25
C ILE A 147 16.72 -4.27 -1.05
N ALA A 148 15.51 -3.73 -1.21
CA ALA A 148 14.70 -3.92 -2.42
C ALA A 148 15.42 -3.38 -3.66
N MET A 149 15.97 -2.16 -3.57
CA MET A 149 16.71 -1.54 -4.68
C MET A 149 17.99 -2.32 -5.04
N ASP A 150 18.73 -2.81 -4.04
CA ASP A 150 19.95 -3.60 -4.26
C ASP A 150 19.64 -4.92 -4.95
N GLU A 151 18.60 -5.64 -4.52
CA GLU A 151 18.18 -6.88 -5.17
C GLU A 151 17.65 -6.65 -6.59
N PHE A 152 16.88 -5.58 -6.82
CA PHE A 152 16.41 -5.23 -8.15
C PHE A 152 17.57 -4.87 -9.10
N ARG A 153 18.61 -4.20 -8.61
CA ARG A 153 19.81 -3.92 -9.43
C ARG A 153 20.55 -5.20 -9.82
N LYS A 154 20.62 -6.20 -8.92
CA LYS A 154 21.23 -7.50 -9.22
C LYS A 154 20.47 -8.25 -10.31
N THR A 155 19.13 -8.20 -10.34
CA THR A 155 18.35 -8.85 -11.41
C THR A 155 18.62 -8.20 -12.76
N LEU A 156 18.71 -6.87 -12.83
CA LEU A 156 19.08 -6.15 -14.06
C LEU A 156 20.51 -6.46 -14.53
N ALA A 157 21.47 -6.56 -13.60
CA ALA A 157 22.88 -6.79 -13.92
C ALA A 157 23.19 -8.25 -14.29
N GLY A 158 22.44 -9.20 -13.73
CA GLY A 158 22.69 -10.64 -13.87
C GLY A 158 21.83 -11.35 -14.90
N GLY A 159 20.91 -10.65 -15.60
CA GLY A 159 19.95 -11.27 -16.51
C GLY A 159 19.05 -12.31 -15.82
N ILE A 160 18.94 -12.27 -14.49
CA ILE A 160 18.10 -13.19 -13.72
C ILE A 160 16.66 -12.90 -14.14
N PRO A 161 15.91 -13.89 -14.64
CA PRO A 161 14.52 -13.69 -14.99
C PRO A 161 13.79 -13.09 -13.79
N ILE A 162 13.22 -11.91 -13.99
CA ILE A 162 12.20 -11.41 -13.09
C ILE A 162 11.14 -12.53 -13.07
N PRO A 163 10.84 -13.15 -11.91
CA PRO A 163 9.81 -14.16 -11.84
C PRO A 163 8.57 -13.60 -12.51
N ASP A 164 7.95 -14.39 -13.39
CA ASP A 164 6.78 -13.89 -14.10
C ASP A 164 5.80 -13.34 -13.08
N PRO A 165 5.32 -12.11 -13.29
CA PRO A 165 4.22 -11.56 -12.52
C PRO A 165 3.15 -12.63 -12.43
N THR A 166 2.61 -12.92 -11.26
CA THR A 166 1.30 -13.60 -11.21
C THR A 166 0.36 -12.80 -12.10
N PRO A 167 -0.14 -13.38 -13.21
CA PRO A 167 -0.97 -12.64 -14.15
C PRO A 167 -2.18 -12.12 -13.38
N VAL A 168 -2.48 -10.82 -13.50
CA VAL A 168 -3.81 -10.35 -13.12
C VAL A 168 -4.76 -11.09 -14.06
N PRO A 169 -5.72 -11.89 -13.57
CA PRO A 169 -6.55 -12.69 -14.46
C PRO A 169 -7.29 -11.80 -15.46
N ASP A 170 -7.25 -12.19 -16.74
CA ASP A 170 -8.11 -11.59 -17.76
C ASP A 170 -9.57 -11.68 -17.30
N GLY A 171 -10.26 -10.54 -17.26
CA GLY A 171 -11.63 -10.46 -16.77
C GLY A 171 -11.79 -10.08 -15.30
N ALA A 172 -10.76 -9.55 -14.64
CA ALA A 172 -10.94 -8.71 -13.45
C ALA A 172 -11.82 -7.49 -13.82
N LYS A 173 -13.13 -7.68 -13.81
CA LYS A 173 -14.11 -6.61 -14.04
C LYS A 173 -13.84 -5.55 -12.98
N ALA A 174 -13.65 -4.30 -13.42
CA ALA A 174 -13.76 -3.15 -12.54
C ALA A 174 -15.04 -3.32 -11.71
N PRO A 175 -15.03 -3.03 -10.39
CA PRO A 175 -16.26 -3.06 -9.62
C PRO A 175 -17.32 -2.23 -10.34
N PRO A 176 -18.59 -2.70 -10.39
CA PRO A 176 -19.64 -1.95 -11.05
C PRO A 176 -19.62 -0.52 -10.49
N LYS A 177 -19.67 0.49 -11.37
CA LYS A 177 -19.77 1.89 -10.96
C LYS A 177 -20.96 1.99 -10.00
N VAL A 178 -20.68 2.21 -8.72
CA VAL A 178 -21.72 2.53 -7.75
C VAL A 178 -22.20 3.93 -8.12
N ASN A 179 -23.37 4.00 -8.75
CA ASN A 179 -24.11 5.26 -8.89
C ASN A 179 -24.59 5.64 -7.49
N TRP A 180 -23.79 6.43 -6.79
CA TRP A 180 -24.24 7.13 -5.60
C TRP A 180 -25.36 8.09 -6.01
N PRO A 181 -26.60 7.98 -5.48
CA PRO A 181 -27.55 9.06 -5.63
C PRO A 181 -26.91 10.31 -5.04
N ALA A 182 -26.96 11.41 -5.79
CA ALA A 182 -26.39 12.70 -5.44
C ALA A 182 -27.17 13.36 -4.30
N THR A 183 -27.12 12.77 -3.10
CA THR A 183 -27.65 13.33 -1.86
C THR A 183 -26.99 12.60 -0.72
N ILE A 184 -25.89 13.15 -0.23
CA ILE A 184 -25.56 13.34 1.19
C ILE A 184 -24.35 14.29 1.17
N ILE A 185 -24.65 15.57 1.17
CA ILE A 185 -23.70 16.63 1.53
C ILE A 185 -23.62 16.56 3.06
N PHE A 186 -22.53 16.04 3.62
CA PHE A 186 -22.22 16.31 5.03
C PHE A 186 -21.50 17.66 5.09
N ALA A 187 -22.24 18.68 5.49
CA ALA A 187 -21.73 19.98 5.87
C ALA A 187 -20.86 19.83 7.11
N ALA A 188 -19.54 20.03 6.96
CA ALA A 188 -18.65 20.30 8.07
C ALA A 188 -18.58 21.83 8.25
N LEU A 189 -19.52 22.38 9.01
CA LEU A 189 -19.45 23.76 9.47
C LEU A 189 -18.58 23.81 10.73
N ALA A 190 -17.36 24.34 10.55
CA ALA A 190 -16.51 24.79 11.63
C ALA A 190 -17.15 26.03 12.29
N LEU A 191 -17.48 25.92 13.57
CA LEU A 191 -17.76 27.08 14.42
C LEU A 191 -16.43 27.62 14.95
N ALA A 192 -16.01 28.76 14.42
CA ALA A 192 -14.98 29.60 15.02
C ALA A 192 -15.37 31.07 14.87
N GLY A 193 -15.46 31.78 16.00
CA GLY A 193 -15.07 33.18 16.12
C GLY A 193 -16.13 34.26 15.84
N ALA A 194 -16.76 34.71 16.93
CA ALA A 194 -17.06 36.10 17.34
C ALA A 194 -17.03 37.24 16.29
N PHE A 195 -18.07 38.10 16.26
CA PHE A 195 -18.10 39.40 16.98
C PHE A 195 -19.37 40.22 16.62
N TYR A 196 -20.14 40.58 17.65
CA TYR A 196 -20.87 41.83 17.94
C TYR A 196 -21.38 42.74 16.79
N ILE A 197 -22.68 43.11 16.80
CA ILE A 197 -23.20 44.51 16.85
C ILE A 197 -24.75 44.58 17.01
N LEU A 198 -25.15 45.33 18.05
CA LEU A 198 -26.37 46.12 18.36
C LEU A 198 -27.80 45.57 18.14
N THR A 199 -28.54 45.53 19.26
CA THR A 199 -29.80 46.30 19.40
C THR A 199 -29.93 46.91 20.80
N ARG A 200 -29.96 48.25 20.82
CA ARG A 200 -30.39 49.19 21.88
C ARG A 200 -29.58 49.28 23.17
#